data_AF-A0A445JBU1-F1
#
_entry.id   AF-A0A445JBU1-F1
#
_cell.length_a   1.000
_cell.length_b   1.000
_cell.length_c   1.000
_cell.angle_alpha   90.00
_cell.angle_beta   90.00
_cell.angle_gamma   90.00
#
_symmetry.space_group_name_H-M   'P 1'
#
loop_
_entity.id
_entity.type
_entity.pdbx_description
1 polymer ?
#
loop_
_entity_poly.entity_id
_entity_poly.type
_entity_poly.pdbx_seq_one_letter_code
_entity_poly.pdbx_strand_id
1 'polypeptide(L)'
;MCQNNIQSDLYTFCCVFNSIAALKCLKSLRETHGMALKCGFDAMQISATNALADAYAKCDSLEAVENVFNRMQEKDIVSWTTMVTAYCQYSEWGKALAIFSQMRNEGFVPNHFTLSSVITACGGLCLLEYGQQIHGLTCKASMDTETCIESALIDMYAKCGNLKGAMKIFKRISNPDTVSWTAIISTYAQHGLVEDALQLFRKMKQSDAKINAVTLLMHPFRLQPWRKGGGRPENFPSNGGHLWCGARNGTLPEMKNQYLLIMVRLNLTAGKSYPSKLLL
;
A
#
# COMPACT_ATOMS: atom_id res chain seq x y z
N MET A 1 36.98 6.17 10.67
CA MET A 1 36.69 7.00 11.86
C MET A 1 37.28 6.39 13.13
N CYS A 2 37.05 5.11 13.44
CA CYS A 2 37.69 4.43 14.58
C CYS A 2 39.23 4.37 14.52
N GLN A 3 39.83 4.43 13.32
CA GLN A 3 41.29 4.48 13.16
C GLN A 3 41.92 5.83 13.52
N ASN A 4 41.14 6.91 13.69
CA ASN A 4 41.64 8.28 13.89
C ASN A 4 41.21 8.92 15.23
N ASN A 5 40.71 8.15 16.22
CA ASN A 5 40.25 8.66 17.52
C ASN A 5 39.19 9.79 17.46
N ILE A 6 38.43 9.88 16.37
CA ILE A 6 37.34 10.86 16.24
C ILE A 6 36.12 10.30 16.98
N GLN A 7 35.71 10.99 18.05
CA GLN A 7 34.50 10.65 18.81
C GLN A 7 33.29 10.82 17.89
N SER A 8 32.60 9.71 17.59
CA SER A 8 31.41 9.74 16.73
C SER A 8 30.29 10.47 17.47
N ASP A 9 29.74 11.50 16.84
CA ASP A 9 28.62 12.27 17.37
C ASP A 9 27.26 11.67 16.93
N LEU A 10 26.19 12.19 17.51
CA LEU A 10 24.81 11.81 17.21
C LEU A 10 24.48 11.90 15.71
N TYR A 11 24.98 12.96 15.06
CA TYR A 11 24.75 13.21 13.64
C TYR A 11 25.39 12.13 12.76
N THR A 12 26.61 11.71 13.10
CA THR A 12 27.31 10.61 12.41
C THR A 12 26.48 9.32 12.45
N PHE A 13 25.93 8.94 13.59
CA PHE A 13 25.09 7.75 13.69
C PHE A 13 23.79 7.87 12.89
N CYS A 14 23.09 9.00 12.94
CA CYS A 14 21.89 9.24 12.13
C CYS A 14 22.18 9.12 10.62
N CYS A 15 23.29 9.70 10.14
CA CYS A 15 23.70 9.58 8.74
C CYS A 15 24.03 8.14 8.35
N VAL A 16 24.73 7.40 9.22
CA VAL A 16 25.08 5.99 9.00
C VAL A 16 23.82 5.13 8.95
N PHE A 17 22.86 5.31 9.88
CA PHE A 17 21.59 4.58 9.86
C PHE A 17 20.79 4.85 8.58
N ASN A 18 20.67 6.11 8.14
CA ASN A 18 19.99 6.45 6.90
C ASN A 18 20.67 5.83 5.67
N SER A 19 22.01 5.82 5.65
CA SER A 19 22.79 5.20 4.57
C SER A 19 22.58 3.68 4.53
N ILE A 20 22.61 3.02 5.69
CA ILE A 20 22.37 1.58 5.80
C ILE A 20 20.91 1.24 5.45
N ALA A 21 19.96 2.09 5.80
CA ALA A 21 18.55 1.95 5.44
C ALA A 21 18.35 1.93 3.91
N ALA A 22 19.10 2.77 3.19
CA ALA A 22 19.10 2.78 1.72
C ALA A 22 19.71 1.49 1.13
N LEU A 23 20.71 0.91 1.80
CA LEU A 23 21.36 -0.34 1.40
C LEU A 23 20.63 -1.60 1.87
N LYS A 24 19.62 -1.47 2.74
CA LYS A 24 18.86 -2.57 3.36
C LYS A 24 19.75 -3.65 4.00
N CYS A 25 20.91 -3.25 4.54
CA CYS A 25 21.88 -4.19 5.11
C CYS A 25 21.65 -4.37 6.62
N LEU A 26 20.82 -5.36 7.00
CA LEU A 26 20.48 -5.62 8.41
C LEU A 26 21.71 -5.97 9.28
N LYS A 27 22.71 -6.66 8.72
CA LYS A 27 23.92 -7.05 9.47
C LYS A 27 24.69 -5.81 9.91
N SER A 28 25.00 -4.92 8.97
CA SER A 28 25.68 -3.66 9.27
C SER A 28 24.85 -2.76 10.19
N LEU A 29 23.51 -2.78 10.06
CA LEU A 29 22.64 -2.03 10.96
C LEU A 29 22.75 -2.51 12.41
N ARG A 30 22.78 -3.82 12.64
CA ARG A 30 22.95 -4.41 13.98
C ARG A 30 24.34 -4.12 14.57
N GLU A 31 25.38 -4.18 13.75
CA GLU A 31 26.75 -3.85 14.19
C GLU A 31 26.86 -2.37 14.60
N THR A 32 26.33 -1.47 13.78
CA THR A 32 26.35 -0.02 14.06
C THR A 32 25.45 0.37 15.23
N HIS A 33 24.29 -0.27 15.40
CA HIS A 33 23.46 -0.12 16.60
C HIS A 33 24.23 -0.59 17.85
N GLY A 34 24.90 -1.73 17.80
CA GLY A 34 25.75 -2.21 18.92
C GLY A 34 26.89 -1.25 19.26
N MET A 35 27.49 -0.60 18.25
CA MET A 35 28.48 0.45 18.45
C MET A 35 27.86 1.71 19.08
N ALA A 36 26.69 2.15 18.62
CA ALA A 36 25.98 3.29 19.18
C ALA A 36 25.70 3.10 20.69
N LEU A 37 25.23 1.92 21.08
CA LEU A 37 25.00 1.56 22.48
C LEU A 37 26.30 1.60 23.31
N LYS A 38 27.42 1.08 22.78
CA LYS A 38 28.73 1.15 23.46
C LYS A 38 29.24 2.58 23.60
N CYS A 39 28.88 3.47 22.68
CA CYS A 39 29.24 4.88 22.71
C CYS A 39 28.30 5.74 23.58
N GLY A 40 27.32 5.13 24.27
CA GLY A 40 26.38 5.84 25.14
C GLY A 40 25.21 6.52 24.40
N PHE A 41 25.02 6.21 23.12
CA PHE A 41 23.81 6.58 22.38
C PHE A 41 22.77 5.50 22.59
N ASP A 42 22.10 5.56 23.73
CA ASP A 42 21.00 4.68 24.10
C ASP A 42 19.64 5.31 23.77
N ALA A 43 18.55 4.63 24.18
CA ALA A 43 17.17 5.02 23.90
C ALA A 43 16.75 6.37 24.52
N MET A 44 17.64 7.11 25.20
CA MET A 44 17.39 8.45 25.70
C MET A 44 17.40 9.53 24.60
N GLN A 45 18.05 9.30 23.46
CA GLN A 45 18.06 10.28 22.37
C GLN A 45 17.03 9.94 21.29
N ILE A 46 15.93 10.70 21.29
CA ILE A 46 14.76 10.49 20.41
C ILE A 46 15.14 10.49 18.92
N SER A 47 16.01 11.41 18.49
CA SER A 47 16.39 11.56 17.07
C SER A 47 17.20 10.38 16.52
N ALA A 48 18.21 9.91 17.26
CA ALA A 48 18.96 8.69 16.90
C ALA A 48 18.05 7.46 16.87
N THR A 49 17.17 7.36 17.87
CA THR A 49 16.30 6.20 18.04
C THR A 49 15.24 6.13 16.95
N ASN A 50 14.71 7.28 16.50
CA ASN A 50 13.82 7.39 15.35
C ASN A 50 14.51 7.03 14.03
N ALA A 51 15.73 7.51 13.80
CA ALA A 51 16.52 7.16 12.61
C ALA A 51 16.86 5.66 12.58
N LEU A 52 17.18 5.09 13.74
CA LEU A 52 17.42 3.66 13.90
C LEU A 52 16.15 2.82 13.64
N ALA A 53 14.99 3.25 14.15
CA ALA A 53 13.72 2.59 13.92
C ALA A 53 13.32 2.61 12.43
N ASP A 54 13.46 3.74 11.74
CA ASP A 54 13.23 3.83 10.28
C ASP A 54 14.19 2.93 9.49
N ALA A 55 15.47 2.87 9.90
CA ALA A 55 16.44 1.98 9.29
C ALA A 55 16.08 0.50 9.47
N TYR A 56 15.61 0.10 10.66
CA TYR A 56 15.16 -1.27 10.90
C TYR A 56 13.90 -1.63 10.13
N ALA A 57 12.95 -0.70 10.02
CA ALA A 57 11.74 -0.88 9.21
C ALA A 57 12.10 -1.13 7.74
N LYS A 58 13.05 -0.36 7.19
CA LYS A 58 13.53 -0.53 5.80
C LYS A 58 14.37 -1.79 5.58
N CYS A 59 14.95 -2.36 6.63
CA CYS A 59 15.71 -3.62 6.61
C CYS A 59 14.84 -4.85 6.92
N ASP A 60 13.52 -4.74 6.79
CA ASP A 60 12.57 -5.83 6.94
C ASP A 60 12.60 -6.50 8.34
N SER A 61 12.96 -5.76 9.41
CA SER A 61 12.95 -6.27 10.80
C SER A 61 11.93 -5.54 11.71
N LEU A 62 10.65 -5.95 11.65
CA LEU A 62 9.58 -5.38 12.49
C LEU A 62 9.83 -5.59 13.99
N GLU A 63 10.32 -6.77 14.38
CA GLU A 63 10.65 -7.08 15.77
C GLU A 63 11.70 -6.11 16.35
N ALA A 64 12.69 -5.71 15.53
CA ALA A 64 13.68 -4.73 15.97
C ALA A 64 13.07 -3.33 16.13
N VAL A 65 12.15 -2.94 15.23
CA VAL A 65 11.40 -1.68 15.37
C VAL A 65 10.56 -1.68 16.65
N GLU A 66 9.82 -2.75 16.93
CA GLU A 66 9.03 -2.92 18.15
C GLU A 66 9.92 -2.81 19.40
N ASN A 67 11.05 -3.53 19.42
CA ASN A 67 12.00 -3.50 20.53
C ASN A 67 12.59 -2.10 20.75
N VAL A 68 12.96 -1.39 19.69
CA VAL A 68 13.49 -0.03 19.77
C VAL A 68 12.42 0.91 20.31
N PHE A 69 11.21 0.88 19.75
CA PHE A 69 10.08 1.72 20.16
C PHE A 69 9.70 1.52 21.63
N ASN A 70 9.65 0.27 22.10
CA ASN A 70 9.30 -0.07 23.48
C ASN A 70 10.36 0.38 24.49
N ARG A 71 11.62 0.51 24.08
CA ARG A 71 12.72 0.98 24.94
C ARG A 71 12.82 2.51 25.04
N MET A 72 12.12 3.26 24.18
CA MET A 72 12.10 4.72 24.23
C MET A 72 11.37 5.22 25.49
N GLN A 73 12.08 5.98 26.33
CA GLN A 73 11.49 6.64 27.51
C GLN A 73 10.57 7.78 27.10
N GLU A 74 11.00 8.59 26.14
CA GLU A 74 10.22 9.66 25.53
C GLU A 74 9.96 9.31 24.06
N LYS A 75 8.73 9.57 23.61
CA LYS A 75 8.30 9.34 22.22
C LYS A 75 7.79 10.65 21.67
N ASP A 76 8.15 10.95 20.44
CA ASP A 76 7.61 12.09 19.71
C ASP A 76 6.70 11.63 18.57
N ILE A 77 6.15 12.60 17.84
CA ILE A 77 5.28 12.32 16.69
C ILE A 77 5.97 11.45 15.62
N VAL A 78 7.30 11.56 15.48
CA VAL A 78 8.07 10.79 14.51
C VAL A 78 8.17 9.34 14.97
N SER A 79 8.44 9.09 16.27
CA SER A 79 8.44 7.74 16.85
C SER A 79 7.12 7.02 16.58
N TRP A 80 5.99 7.68 16.89
CA TRP A 80 4.65 7.15 16.66
C TRP A 80 4.37 6.92 15.18
N THR A 81 4.73 7.88 14.33
CA THR A 81 4.52 7.77 12.88
C THR A 81 5.28 6.58 12.31
N THR A 82 6.56 6.42 12.68
CA THR A 82 7.40 5.29 12.24
C THR A 82 6.82 3.95 12.67
N MET A 83 6.27 3.86 13.87
CA MET A 83 5.66 2.61 14.35
C MET A 83 4.37 2.26 13.60
N VAL A 84 3.49 3.24 13.38
CA VAL A 84 2.25 3.04 12.61
C VAL A 84 2.55 2.66 11.16
N THR A 85 3.48 3.37 10.51
CA THR A 85 3.86 3.12 9.12
C THR A 85 4.55 1.76 8.98
N ALA A 86 5.41 1.38 9.93
CA ALA A 86 6.03 0.06 9.98
C ALA A 86 4.94 -1.02 10.00
N TYR A 87 4.04 -1.04 10.98
CA TYR A 87 2.98 -2.07 11.00
C TYR A 87 2.14 -2.12 9.71
N CYS A 88 1.86 -0.98 9.09
CA CYS A 88 1.18 -0.96 7.79
C CYS A 88 2.01 -1.59 6.66
N GLN A 89 3.32 -1.35 6.61
CA GLN A 89 4.21 -1.95 5.60
C GLN A 89 4.25 -3.48 5.70
N TYR A 90 4.19 -4.04 6.92
CA TYR A 90 4.12 -5.48 7.14
C TYR A 90 2.70 -6.05 7.08
N SER A 91 1.71 -5.24 6.68
CA SER A 91 0.30 -5.65 6.62
C SER A 91 -0.30 -6.11 7.95
N GLU A 92 0.30 -5.71 9.08
CA GLU A 92 -0.17 -5.94 10.44
C GLU A 92 -1.22 -4.88 10.83
N TRP A 93 -2.28 -4.79 10.03
CA TRP A 93 -3.25 -3.68 10.06
C TRP A 93 -3.89 -3.45 11.43
N GLY A 94 -4.23 -4.53 12.15
CA GLY A 94 -4.84 -4.44 13.47
C GLY A 94 -3.90 -3.79 14.49
N LYS A 95 -2.61 -4.16 14.45
CA LYS A 95 -1.59 -3.55 15.31
C LYS A 95 -1.34 -2.08 14.94
N ALA A 96 -1.36 -1.75 13.64
CA ALA A 96 -1.25 -0.35 13.20
C ALA A 96 -2.38 0.52 13.77
N LEU A 97 -3.62 0.03 13.75
CA LEU A 97 -4.77 0.74 14.34
C LEU A 97 -4.68 0.83 15.86
N ALA A 98 -4.16 -0.20 16.54
CA ALA A 98 -3.95 -0.19 17.98
C ALA A 98 -2.91 0.87 18.40
N ILE A 99 -1.76 0.93 17.72
CA ILE A 99 -0.74 1.96 17.96
C ILE A 99 -1.28 3.36 17.64
N PHE A 100 -2.05 3.52 16.57
CA PHE A 100 -2.69 4.80 16.27
C PHE A 100 -3.66 5.24 17.37
N SER A 101 -4.44 4.31 17.93
CA SER A 101 -5.31 4.63 19.06
C SER A 101 -4.49 5.04 20.29
N GLN A 102 -3.38 4.34 20.56
CA GLN A 102 -2.49 4.67 21.68
C GLN A 102 -1.88 6.07 21.50
N MET A 103 -1.33 6.37 20.31
CA MET A 103 -0.79 7.69 19.96
C MET A 103 -1.79 8.81 20.28
N ARG A 104 -3.06 8.63 19.91
CA ARG A 104 -4.12 9.63 20.17
C ARG A 104 -4.48 9.73 21.65
N ASN A 105 -4.51 8.61 22.37
CA ASN A 105 -4.79 8.59 23.80
C ASN A 105 -3.68 9.29 24.61
N GLU A 106 -2.44 9.23 24.12
CA GLU A 106 -1.30 9.97 24.68
C GLU A 106 -1.26 11.45 24.24
N GLY A 107 -2.26 11.92 23.48
CA GLY A 107 -2.42 13.33 23.13
C GLY A 107 -1.65 13.77 21.88
N PHE A 108 -1.01 12.86 21.15
CA PHE A 108 -0.30 13.21 19.93
C PHE A 108 -1.27 13.40 18.76
N VAL A 109 -1.08 14.51 18.02
CA VAL A 109 -1.85 14.83 16.82
C VAL A 109 -1.24 14.08 15.62
N PRO A 110 -1.98 13.23 14.91
CA PRO A 110 -1.47 12.52 13.72
C PRO A 110 -1.09 13.49 12.58
N ASN A 111 -0.01 13.18 11.87
CA ASN A 111 0.35 13.88 10.64
C ASN A 111 -0.21 13.16 9.39
N HIS A 112 0.03 13.72 8.20
CA HIS A 112 -0.48 13.16 6.94
C HIS A 112 0.06 11.74 6.64
N PHE A 113 1.29 11.43 7.02
CA PHE A 113 1.86 10.07 6.87
C PHE A 113 1.17 9.06 7.79
N THR A 114 0.92 9.44 9.05
CA THR A 114 0.16 8.60 9.99
C THR A 114 -1.23 8.33 9.46
N LEU A 115 -1.95 9.38 9.02
CA LEU A 115 -3.32 9.25 8.53
C LEU A 115 -3.39 8.42 7.25
N SER A 116 -2.49 8.63 6.28
CA SER A 116 -2.42 7.83 5.06
C SER A 116 -2.20 6.33 5.36
N SER A 117 -1.32 6.03 6.34
CA SER A 117 -1.07 4.66 6.79
C SER A 117 -2.30 4.03 7.46
N VAL A 118 -2.97 4.78 8.35
CA VAL A 118 -4.21 4.33 9.02
C VAL A 118 -5.34 4.10 8.03
N ILE A 119 -5.52 4.97 7.03
CA ILE A 119 -6.50 4.80 5.96
C ILE A 119 -6.20 3.52 5.17
N THR A 120 -4.93 3.28 4.85
CA THR A 120 -4.48 2.05 4.19
C THR A 120 -4.80 0.82 5.03
N ALA A 121 -4.57 0.86 6.35
CA ALA A 121 -4.95 -0.21 7.27
C ALA A 121 -6.47 -0.44 7.32
N CYS A 122 -7.28 0.62 7.28
CA CYS A 122 -8.73 0.50 7.18
C CYS A 122 -9.15 -0.23 5.90
N GLY A 123 -8.53 0.11 4.76
CA GLY A 123 -8.75 -0.58 3.49
C GLY A 123 -8.30 -2.05 3.55
N GLY A 124 -7.16 -2.32 4.19
CA GLY A 124 -6.63 -3.66 4.42
C GLY A 124 -7.51 -4.54 5.32
N LEU A 125 -8.35 -3.96 6.17
CA LEU A 125 -9.32 -4.69 7.01
C LEU A 125 -10.76 -4.55 6.53
N CYS A 126 -11.00 -3.85 5.41
CA CYS A 126 -12.32 -3.51 4.90
C CYS A 126 -13.23 -2.81 5.92
N LEU A 127 -12.66 -1.97 6.80
CA LEU A 127 -13.37 -1.24 7.85
C LEU A 127 -13.95 0.09 7.32
N LEU A 128 -15.04 0.01 6.54
CA LEU A 128 -15.62 1.18 5.87
C LEU A 128 -16.01 2.31 6.85
N GLU A 129 -16.74 1.98 7.91
CA GLU A 129 -17.25 2.97 8.86
C GLU A 129 -16.12 3.68 9.60
N TYR A 130 -15.10 2.92 10.04
CA TYR A 130 -13.94 3.49 10.69
C TYR A 130 -13.11 4.33 9.69
N GLY A 131 -12.91 3.85 8.47
CA GLY A 131 -12.26 4.61 7.40
C GLY A 131 -12.97 5.93 7.08
N GLN A 132 -14.31 5.98 7.13
CA GLN A 132 -15.09 7.21 6.98
C GLN A 132 -14.87 8.19 8.13
N GLN A 133 -14.72 7.70 9.37
CA GLN A 133 -14.37 8.55 10.51
C GLN A 133 -12.98 9.16 10.34
N ILE A 134 -12.00 8.36 9.87
CA ILE A 134 -10.64 8.85 9.58
C ILE A 134 -10.64 9.85 8.43
N HIS A 135 -11.44 9.64 7.37
CA HIS A 135 -11.64 10.64 6.32
C HIS A 135 -12.26 11.94 6.87
N GLY A 136 -13.23 11.85 7.77
CA GLY A 136 -13.76 13.03 8.46
C GLY A 136 -12.68 13.79 9.25
N LEU A 137 -11.77 13.04 9.90
CA LEU A 137 -10.62 13.61 10.60
C LEU A 137 -9.66 14.31 9.64
N THR A 138 -9.37 13.74 8.46
CA THR A 138 -8.49 14.38 7.47
C THR A 138 -9.08 15.66 6.93
N CYS A 139 -10.40 15.71 6.67
CA CYS A 139 -11.10 16.93 6.27
C CYS A 139 -11.05 18.01 7.37
N LYS A 140 -11.27 17.62 8.64
CA LYS A 140 -11.21 18.55 9.77
C LYS A 140 -9.81 19.13 9.98
N ALA A 141 -8.78 18.36 9.68
CA ALA A 141 -7.38 18.78 9.74
C ALA A 141 -6.90 19.51 8.47
N SER A 142 -7.78 19.70 7.47
CA SER A 142 -7.44 20.28 6.16
C SER A 142 -6.30 19.55 5.44
N MET A 143 -6.21 18.23 5.63
CA MET A 143 -5.23 17.34 4.99
C MET A 143 -5.86 16.50 3.87
N ASP A 144 -7.15 16.65 3.60
CA ASP A 144 -7.89 15.82 2.63
C ASP A 144 -7.51 16.09 1.16
N THR A 145 -6.72 17.13 0.90
CA THR A 145 -6.16 17.47 -0.43
C THR A 145 -4.69 17.03 -0.60
N GLU A 146 -4.10 16.40 0.41
CA GLU A 146 -2.75 15.83 0.28
C GLU A 146 -2.80 14.59 -0.62
N THR A 147 -1.94 14.55 -1.64
CA THR A 147 -1.95 13.49 -2.68
C THR A 147 -1.85 12.08 -2.10
N CYS A 148 -1.06 11.91 -1.04
CA CYS A 148 -0.91 10.64 -0.32
C CYS A 148 -2.17 10.22 0.44
N ILE A 149 -2.97 11.17 0.91
CA ILE A 149 -4.25 10.91 1.59
C ILE A 149 -5.32 10.63 0.55
N GLU A 150 -5.41 11.41 -0.53
CA GLU A 150 -6.36 11.19 -1.62
C GLU A 150 -6.21 9.79 -2.23
N SER A 151 -4.97 9.38 -2.53
CA SER A 151 -4.66 8.05 -3.05
C SER A 151 -5.06 6.94 -2.08
N ALA A 152 -4.73 7.09 -0.79
CA ALA A 152 -5.08 6.11 0.25
C ALA A 152 -6.59 6.01 0.44
N LEU A 153 -7.33 7.14 0.39
CA LEU A 153 -8.78 7.15 0.51
C LEU A 153 -9.45 6.47 -0.67
N ILE A 154 -8.99 6.71 -1.91
CA ILE A 154 -9.51 6.02 -3.11
C ILE A 154 -9.37 4.51 -2.94
N ASP A 155 -8.18 4.03 -2.57
CA ASP A 155 -7.89 2.60 -2.35
C ASP A 155 -8.72 2.02 -1.19
N MET A 156 -8.88 2.75 -0.09
CA MET A 156 -9.68 2.30 1.05
C MET A 156 -11.16 2.17 0.69
N TYR A 157 -11.76 3.20 0.07
CA TYR A 157 -13.17 3.13 -0.35
C TYR A 157 -13.40 2.04 -1.39
N ALA A 158 -12.44 1.85 -2.29
CA ALA A 158 -12.44 0.77 -3.27
C ALA A 158 -12.46 -0.62 -2.61
N LYS A 159 -11.51 -0.91 -1.73
CA LYS A 159 -11.40 -2.20 -1.01
C LYS A 159 -12.62 -2.48 -0.14
N CYS A 160 -13.23 -1.44 0.41
CA CYS A 160 -14.47 -1.52 1.17
C CYS A 160 -15.74 -1.66 0.29
N GLY A 161 -15.63 -1.74 -1.04
CA GLY A 161 -16.76 -1.89 -1.96
C GLY A 161 -17.55 -0.61 -2.24
N ASN A 162 -17.11 0.55 -1.73
CA ASN A 162 -17.76 1.84 -1.92
C ASN A 162 -17.16 2.62 -3.10
N LEU A 163 -17.43 2.14 -4.31
CA LEU A 163 -16.97 2.74 -5.57
C LEU A 163 -17.41 4.20 -5.75
N LYS A 164 -18.60 4.55 -5.27
CA LYS A 164 -19.12 5.92 -5.34
C LYS A 164 -18.27 6.88 -4.51
N GLY A 165 -17.86 6.45 -3.31
CA GLY A 165 -16.95 7.20 -2.44
C GLY A 165 -15.58 7.41 -3.10
N ALA A 166 -14.99 6.33 -3.63
CA ALA A 166 -13.71 6.39 -4.34
C ALA A 166 -13.74 7.35 -5.54
N MET A 167 -14.77 7.25 -6.39
CA MET A 167 -14.95 8.13 -7.54
C MET A 167 -15.20 9.59 -7.15
N LYS A 168 -15.90 9.85 -6.03
CA LYS A 168 -16.12 11.21 -5.51
C LYS A 168 -14.79 11.88 -5.16
N ILE A 169 -13.87 11.15 -4.53
CA ILE A 169 -12.54 11.66 -4.18
C ILE A 169 -11.71 11.86 -5.45
N PHE A 170 -11.67 10.87 -6.33
CA PHE A 170 -10.94 10.97 -7.60
C PHE A 170 -11.34 12.20 -8.43
N LYS A 171 -12.64 12.53 -8.48
CA LYS A 171 -13.14 13.73 -9.19
C LYS A 171 -12.75 15.06 -8.55
N ARG A 172 -12.33 15.07 -7.27
CA ARG A 172 -11.85 16.29 -6.59
C ARG A 172 -10.39 16.60 -6.92
N ILE A 173 -9.63 15.60 -7.40
CA ILE A 173 -8.21 15.76 -7.74
C ILE A 173 -8.09 16.58 -9.03
N SER A 174 -7.54 17.79 -8.94
CA SER A 174 -7.41 18.70 -10.09
C SER A 174 -6.45 18.16 -11.16
N ASN A 175 -5.40 17.46 -10.76
CA ASN A 175 -4.43 16.83 -11.66
C ASN A 175 -4.08 15.42 -11.16
N PRO A 176 -4.91 14.40 -11.46
CA PRO A 176 -4.68 13.05 -10.98
C PRO A 176 -3.40 12.48 -11.56
N ASP A 177 -2.49 12.06 -10.69
CA ASP A 177 -1.27 11.39 -11.08
C ASP A 177 -1.53 9.96 -11.55
N THR A 178 -0.50 9.31 -12.08
CA THR A 178 -0.63 7.95 -12.60
C THR A 178 -1.11 6.96 -11.53
N VAL A 179 -0.71 7.16 -10.27
CA VAL A 179 -1.09 6.29 -9.15
C VAL A 179 -2.61 6.37 -8.92
N SER A 180 -3.16 7.58 -8.87
CA SER A 180 -4.61 7.81 -8.70
C SER A 180 -5.43 7.21 -9.84
N TRP A 181 -4.97 7.37 -11.08
CA TRP A 181 -5.61 6.76 -12.26
C TRP A 181 -5.57 5.23 -12.22
N THR A 182 -4.42 4.64 -11.91
CA THR A 182 -4.30 3.17 -11.82
C THR A 182 -5.18 2.63 -10.70
N ALA A 183 -5.21 3.29 -9.54
CA ALA A 183 -6.06 2.88 -8.42
C ALA A 183 -7.54 2.83 -8.81
N ILE A 184 -8.08 3.88 -9.43
CA ILE A 184 -9.49 3.92 -9.80
C ILE A 184 -9.82 2.94 -10.93
N ILE A 185 -8.97 2.79 -11.94
CA ILE A 185 -9.19 1.85 -13.07
C ILE A 185 -9.17 0.39 -12.56
N SER A 186 -8.15 0.02 -11.79
CA SER A 186 -8.04 -1.32 -11.21
C SER A 186 -9.22 -1.65 -10.30
N THR A 187 -9.68 -0.67 -9.53
CA THR A 187 -10.85 -0.81 -8.66
C THR A 187 -12.11 -1.16 -9.44
N TYR A 188 -12.43 -0.41 -10.50
CA TYR A 188 -13.61 -0.68 -11.32
C TYR A 188 -13.51 -2.03 -12.04
N ALA A 189 -12.31 -2.40 -12.51
CA ALA A 189 -12.06 -3.69 -13.13
C ALA A 189 -12.27 -4.86 -12.14
N GLN A 190 -11.77 -4.74 -10.91
CA GLN A 190 -11.92 -5.76 -9.86
C GLN A 190 -13.38 -5.96 -9.43
N HIS A 191 -14.21 -4.93 -9.54
CA HIS A 191 -15.65 -5.00 -9.25
C HIS A 191 -16.49 -5.45 -10.45
N GLY A 192 -15.86 -5.86 -11.56
CA GLY A 192 -16.56 -6.33 -12.77
C GLY A 192 -17.13 -5.23 -13.66
N LEU A 193 -16.87 -3.95 -13.34
CA LEU A 193 -17.32 -2.79 -14.12
C LEU A 193 -16.29 -2.46 -15.22
N VAL A 194 -16.04 -3.43 -16.10
CA VAL A 194 -14.96 -3.36 -17.10
C VAL A 194 -15.15 -2.20 -18.09
N GLU A 195 -16.38 -1.91 -18.53
CA GLU A 195 -16.63 -0.82 -19.47
C GLU A 195 -16.31 0.55 -18.85
N ASP A 196 -16.69 0.76 -17.59
CA ASP A 196 -16.36 1.98 -16.84
C ASP A 196 -14.84 2.13 -16.64
N ALA A 197 -14.15 1.02 -16.34
CA ALA A 197 -12.69 0.98 -16.24
C ALA A 197 -12.03 1.35 -17.58
N LEU A 198 -12.54 0.85 -18.71
CA LEU A 198 -12.05 1.21 -20.05
C LEU A 198 -12.33 2.67 -20.41
N GLN A 199 -13.48 3.21 -20.02
CA GLN A 199 -13.78 4.64 -20.20
C GLN A 199 -12.83 5.52 -19.38
N LEU A 200 -12.56 5.15 -18.12
CA LEU A 200 -11.58 5.84 -17.27
C LEU A 200 -10.18 5.78 -17.87
N PHE A 201 -9.78 4.63 -18.41
CA PHE A 201 -8.50 4.48 -19.10
C PHE A 201 -8.38 5.36 -20.36
N ARG A 202 -9.47 5.48 -21.14
CA ARG A 202 -9.49 6.39 -22.29
C ARG A 202 -9.35 7.85 -21.85
N LYS A 203 -10.00 8.24 -20.76
CA LYS A 203 -9.85 9.60 -20.17
C LYS A 203 -8.42 9.86 -19.70
N MET A 204 -7.80 8.89 -19.01
CA MET A 204 -6.39 8.97 -18.61
C MET A 204 -5.46 9.25 -19.80
N LYS A 205 -5.68 8.58 -20.94
CA LYS A 205 -4.91 8.79 -22.18
C LYS A 205 -5.09 10.19 -22.77
N GLN A 206 -6.26 10.79 -22.61
CA GLN A 206 -6.56 12.13 -23.12
C GLN A 206 -5.98 13.22 -22.22
N SER A 207 -5.76 12.95 -20.94
CA SER A 207 -5.19 13.88 -19.96
C SER A 207 -3.65 13.93 -19.93
N ASP A 208 -2.95 13.36 -20.93
CA ASP A 208 -1.47 13.32 -21.06
C ASP A 208 -0.70 12.78 -19.83
N ALA A 209 -1.39 12.05 -18.94
CA ALA A 209 -0.79 11.39 -17.79
C ALA A 209 0.01 10.17 -18.25
N LYS A 210 1.32 10.10 -17.92
CA LYS A 210 2.20 8.97 -18.27
C LYS A 210 1.57 7.65 -17.83
N ILE A 211 1.40 6.72 -18.76
CA ILE A 211 0.79 5.40 -18.57
C ILE A 211 1.85 4.43 -18.00
N ASN A 212 1.54 3.73 -16.90
CA ASN A 212 2.40 2.70 -16.33
C ASN A 212 2.09 1.29 -16.88
N ALA A 213 3.03 0.36 -16.73
CA ALA A 213 2.95 -1.01 -17.27
C ALA A 213 1.71 -1.82 -16.80
N VAL A 214 1.20 -1.56 -15.59
CA VAL A 214 -0.02 -2.22 -15.08
C VAL A 214 -1.26 -1.80 -15.87
N THR A 215 -1.32 -0.54 -16.31
CA THR A 215 -2.43 -0.02 -17.12
C THR A 215 -2.42 -0.57 -18.55
N LEU A 216 -1.24 -1.00 -19.04
CA LEU A 216 -1.08 -1.68 -20.34
C LEU A 216 -1.52 -3.15 -20.31
N LEU A 217 -1.54 -3.81 -19.14
CA LEU A 217 -2.06 -5.19 -19.02
C LEU A 217 -3.58 -5.27 -19.28
N MET A 218 -4.30 -4.16 -19.20
CA MET A 218 -5.72 -4.06 -19.60
C MET A 218 -5.91 -3.99 -21.13
N HIS A 219 -4.83 -3.97 -21.92
CA HIS A 219 -4.87 -3.75 -23.37
C HIS A 219 -5.18 -4.97 -24.28
N PRO A 220 -5.19 -6.26 -23.90
CA PRO A 220 -5.41 -7.31 -24.90
C PRO A 220 -6.91 -7.54 -25.18
N PHE A 221 -7.65 -6.47 -25.52
CA PHE A 221 -8.99 -6.53 -26.12
C PHE A 221 -9.19 -5.40 -27.12
N ARG A 222 -8.29 -5.29 -28.10
CA ARG A 222 -8.61 -4.68 -29.39
C ARG A 222 -7.57 -5.15 -30.40
N LEU A 223 -7.88 -6.26 -31.08
CA LEU A 223 -7.61 -6.52 -32.49
C LEU A 223 -8.12 -7.94 -32.82
N GLN A 224 -9.44 -8.14 -32.87
CA GLN A 224 -10.07 -9.00 -33.89
C GLN A 224 -11.47 -8.46 -34.22
N PRO A 225 -11.87 -8.41 -35.51
CA PRO A 225 -13.20 -7.95 -35.91
C PRO A 225 -14.29 -8.94 -35.49
N TRP A 226 -15.31 -8.46 -34.79
CA TRP A 226 -16.57 -9.18 -34.58
C TRP A 226 -17.31 -9.33 -35.92
N ARG A 227 -17.30 -10.53 -36.51
CA ARG A 227 -18.29 -10.93 -37.52
C ARG A 227 -19.58 -11.33 -36.82
N LYS A 228 -20.72 -10.75 -37.24
CA LYS A 228 -22.06 -11.23 -36.87
C LYS A 228 -22.21 -12.70 -37.29
N GLY A 229 -22.57 -13.57 -36.35
CA GLY A 229 -23.05 -14.92 -36.67
C GLY A 229 -23.15 -15.84 -35.46
N GLY A 230 -24.38 -16.10 -35.00
CA GLY A 230 -24.75 -17.36 -34.33
C GLY A 230 -24.97 -17.33 -32.82
N GLY A 231 -26.25 -17.25 -32.40
CA GLY A 231 -26.83 -17.98 -31.26
C GLY A 231 -26.48 -17.52 -29.84
N ARG A 232 -27.46 -16.97 -29.11
CA ARG A 232 -27.49 -17.01 -27.63
C ARG A 232 -27.64 -18.47 -27.18
N PRO A 233 -26.96 -18.89 -26.12
CA PRO A 233 -27.53 -19.83 -25.17
C PRO A 233 -28.08 -19.04 -23.98
N GLU A 234 -29.36 -19.26 -23.72
CA GLU A 234 -30.02 -18.93 -22.45
C GLU A 234 -29.47 -19.82 -21.32
N ASN A 235 -29.62 -19.31 -20.08
CA ASN A 235 -29.42 -19.96 -18.77
C ASN A 235 -28.04 -19.80 -18.11
N PHE A 236 -27.91 -18.80 -17.24
CA PHE A 236 -27.26 -18.95 -15.92
C PHE A 236 -27.96 -18.02 -14.90
N PRO A 237 -28.12 -18.44 -13.63
CA PRO A 237 -29.01 -17.82 -12.68
C PRO A 237 -28.41 -16.56 -12.05
N SER A 238 -29.25 -15.56 -11.88
CA SER A 238 -29.05 -14.41 -11.01
C SER A 238 -29.12 -14.83 -9.54
N ASN A 239 -28.01 -14.87 -8.81
CA ASN A 239 -28.01 -14.78 -7.34
C ASN A 239 -26.64 -14.47 -6.74
N GLY A 240 -26.61 -13.45 -5.87
CA GLY A 240 -25.70 -13.20 -4.73
C GLY A 240 -24.20 -13.06 -5.02
N GLY A 241 -23.48 -12.01 -4.60
CA GLY A 241 -23.46 -11.52 -3.22
C GLY A 241 -22.64 -12.49 -2.36
N HIS A 242 -21.48 -12.04 -1.87
CA HIS A 242 -20.47 -12.76 -1.07
C HIS A 242 -19.54 -13.70 -1.85
N LEU A 243 -18.30 -13.25 -2.09
CA LEU A 243 -17.14 -14.14 -2.23
C LEU A 243 -15.84 -13.34 -2.13
N TRP A 244 -15.59 -12.68 -1.00
CA TRP A 244 -14.21 -12.38 -0.60
C TRP A 244 -14.02 -12.10 0.91
N CYS A 245 -14.44 -13.06 1.73
CA CYS A 245 -13.90 -13.23 3.09
C CYS A 245 -13.32 -14.64 3.16
N GLY A 246 -12.01 -14.78 2.95
CA GLY A 246 -11.33 -16.07 3.13
C GLY A 246 -10.22 -16.34 2.12
N ALA A 247 -9.10 -15.61 2.25
CA ALA A 247 -7.80 -16.06 1.77
C ALA A 247 -6.71 -15.14 2.36
N ARG A 248 -6.33 -15.37 3.62
CA ARG A 248 -5.08 -14.85 4.18
C ARG A 248 -4.41 -15.96 4.97
N ASN A 249 -3.53 -16.67 4.28
CA ASN A 249 -2.29 -17.24 4.80
C ASN A 249 -1.55 -17.78 3.58
N GLY A 250 -0.72 -16.93 2.98
CA GLY A 250 -0.09 -17.19 1.70
C GLY A 250 1.13 -16.30 1.55
N THR A 251 2.30 -16.92 1.43
CA THR A 251 3.58 -16.24 1.25
C THR A 251 3.59 -15.40 -0.04
N LEU A 252 4.53 -14.45 -0.14
CA LEU A 252 4.72 -13.51 -1.26
C LEU A 252 4.54 -14.04 -2.71
N PRO A 253 4.69 -15.35 -3.03
CA PRO A 253 4.34 -15.89 -4.34
C PRO A 253 2.83 -15.88 -4.69
N GLU A 254 1.91 -15.81 -3.72
CA GLU A 254 0.47 -15.96 -3.98
C GLU A 254 -0.23 -14.69 -4.49
N MET A 255 0.30 -13.49 -4.22
CA MET A 255 -0.24 -12.27 -4.82
C MET A 255 -0.01 -12.21 -6.34
N LYS A 256 1.08 -12.80 -6.85
CA LYS A 256 1.28 -12.97 -8.30
C LYS A 256 0.28 -13.97 -8.90
N ASN A 257 -0.13 -14.98 -8.12
CA ASN A 257 -1.16 -15.92 -8.53
C ASN A 257 -2.54 -15.29 -8.62
N GLN A 258 -2.83 -14.18 -7.94
CA GLN A 258 -4.14 -13.54 -8.02
C GLN A 258 -4.37 -12.84 -9.37
N TYR A 259 -3.34 -12.20 -9.92
CA TYR A 259 -3.33 -11.70 -11.29
C TYR A 259 -3.35 -12.84 -12.31
N LEU A 260 -2.63 -13.94 -12.04
CA LEU A 260 -2.69 -15.14 -12.87
C LEU A 260 -4.06 -15.81 -12.82
N LEU A 261 -4.77 -15.79 -11.69
CA LEU A 261 -6.11 -16.34 -11.51
C LEU A 261 -7.17 -15.54 -12.27
N ILE A 262 -7.01 -14.21 -12.35
CA ILE A 262 -7.84 -13.36 -13.22
C ILE A 262 -7.56 -13.67 -14.70
N MET A 263 -6.29 -13.86 -15.07
CA MET A 263 -5.89 -14.27 -16.44
C MET A 263 -6.36 -15.68 -16.81
N VAL A 264 -6.31 -16.65 -15.89
CA VAL A 264 -6.72 -18.04 -16.10
C VAL A 264 -8.25 -18.16 -16.12
N ARG A 265 -8.99 -17.42 -15.28
CA ARG A 265 -10.46 -17.37 -15.34
C ARG A 265 -10.99 -16.75 -16.63
N LEU A 266 -10.28 -15.78 -17.21
CA LEU A 266 -10.62 -15.20 -18.51
C LEU A 266 -10.25 -16.12 -19.70
N ASN A 267 -9.23 -16.97 -19.55
CA ASN A 267 -8.85 -17.95 -20.58
C ASN A 267 -9.72 -19.23 -20.57
N LEU A 268 -10.25 -19.65 -19.43
CA LEU A 268 -11.07 -20.88 -19.34
C LEU A 268 -12.47 -20.74 -19.98
N THR A 269 -12.93 -19.52 -20.29
CA THR A 269 -14.17 -19.29 -21.04
C THR A 269 -14.02 -19.39 -22.56
N ALA A 270 -12.83 -19.69 -23.08
CA ALA A 270 -12.55 -19.85 -24.51
C ALA A 270 -11.99 -21.24 -24.84
N GLY A 271 -12.73 -22.30 -24.50
CA GLY A 271 -12.39 -23.67 -24.88
C GLY A 271 -13.01 -24.07 -26.23
N LYS A 272 -12.28 -23.92 -27.34
CA LYS A 272 -12.43 -24.79 -28.52
C LYS A 272 -11.07 -25.30 -28.98
N SER A 273 -10.86 -26.60 -28.72
CA SER A 273 -10.07 -27.60 -29.45
C SER A 273 -9.27 -27.09 -30.66
N TYR A 274 -7.94 -27.29 -30.62
CA TYR A 274 -7.15 -27.50 -31.84
C TYR A 274 -6.66 -28.95 -31.88
N PRO A 275 -6.76 -29.64 -33.03
CA PRO A 275 -6.24 -30.98 -33.20
C PRO A 275 -4.73 -30.95 -33.44
N SER A 276 -4.08 -31.95 -32.87
CA SER A 276 -2.68 -32.33 -33.07
C SER A 276 -2.36 -32.60 -34.54
N LYS A 277 -1.25 -32.03 -35.04
CA LYS A 277 -0.39 -32.43 -36.19
C LYS A 277 0.54 -31.24 -36.49
N LEU A 278 1.85 -31.35 -36.73
CA LEU A 278 2.73 -32.46 -37.03
C LEU A 278 4.17 -32.00 -36.75
N LEU A 279 4.96 -32.88 -36.13
CA LEU A 279 6.41 -32.84 -36.09
C LEU A 279 6.98 -32.90 -37.52
N LEU A 280 7.91 -32.00 -37.83
CA LEU A 280 9.24 -32.29 -38.40
C LEU A 280 10.13 -31.06 -38.19
#